data_AF-A0A182NIS1-F1
#
_entry.id   AF-A0A182NIS1-F1
#
_cell.length_a   1.000
_cell.length_b   1.000
_cell.length_c   1.000
_cell.angle_alpha   90.00
_cell.angle_beta   90.00
_cell.angle_gamma   90.00
#
_symmetry.space_group_name_H-M   'P 1'
#
loop_
_entity.id
_entity.type
_entity.pdbx_description
1 polymer ?
#
loop_
_entity_poly.entity_id
_entity_poly.type
_entity_poly.pdbx_seq_one_letter_code
_entity_poly.pdbx_strand_id
1 'polypeptide(L)' 'MCPAAGETYEDCEQPPEVAHGSARLTVDEREEYVTAHYTCKSGYRLQEPQLAELRCSIETDEWDATKLPVCVPDVSY' A
#
# COMPACT_ATOMS: atom_id res chain seq x y z
N MET A 1 -17.03 -0.30 -20.99
CA MET A 1 -17.07 -1.74 -20.66
C MET A 1 -16.03 -1.90 -19.57
N CYS A 2 -16.42 -2.01 -18.31
CA CYS A 2 -15.46 -2.19 -17.21
C CYS A 2 -15.31 -3.69 -16.98
N PRO A 3 -14.14 -4.30 -17.21
CA PRO A 3 -13.93 -5.67 -16.77
C PRO A 3 -13.77 -5.70 -15.25
N ALA A 4 -14.27 -6.81 -14.70
CA ALA A 4 -14.43 -7.08 -13.29
C ALA A 4 -13.25 -7.92 -12.78
N ALA A 5 -12.91 -7.69 -11.51
CA ALA A 5 -12.37 -8.66 -10.56
C ALA A 5 -11.22 -9.56 -11.05
N GLY A 6 -10.00 -9.02 -10.96
CA GLY A 6 -8.77 -9.77 -10.73
C GLY A 6 -8.04 -9.11 -9.57
N GLU A 7 -7.55 -9.89 -8.60
CA GLU A 7 -6.67 -9.45 -7.51
C GLU A 7 -5.27 -9.15 -8.07
N THR A 8 -5.21 -8.15 -8.94
CA THR A 8 -3.99 -7.59 -9.51
C THR A 8 -4.12 -6.10 -9.25
N TYR A 9 -3.18 -5.54 -8.51
CA TYR A 9 -3.11 -4.11 -8.24
C TYR A 9 -2.66 -3.39 -9.53
N GLU A 10 -3.49 -3.46 -10.56
CA GLU A 10 -3.33 -2.81 -11.88
C GLU A 10 -3.88 -1.41 -11.75
N ASP A 11 -3.15 -0.60 -10.99
CA ASP A 11 -2.95 0.82 -11.23
C ASP A 11 -2.04 1.33 -10.10
N CYS A 12 -0.95 2.01 -10.43
CA CYS A 12 -0.20 2.75 -9.41
C CYS A 12 -1.05 3.84 -8.73
N GLU A 13 -2.25 4.14 -9.25
CA GLU A 13 -3.27 4.97 -8.63
C GLU A 13 -4.06 4.26 -7.50
N GLN A 14 -4.09 2.93 -7.47
CA GLN A 14 -4.82 2.17 -6.45
C GLN A 14 -3.90 1.21 -5.68
N PRO A 15 -3.39 1.64 -4.51
CA PRO A 15 -2.53 0.79 -3.70
C PRO A 15 -3.33 -0.35 -3.06
N PRO A 16 -2.64 -1.42 -2.65
CA PRO A 16 -3.25 -2.48 -1.88
C PRO A 16 -4.10 -2.05 -0.69
N GLU A 17 -5.33 -2.55 -0.60
CA GLU A 17 -6.18 -2.25 0.55
C GLU A 17 -5.69 -3.01 1.79
N VAL A 18 -5.55 -2.29 2.90
CA VAL A 18 -5.05 -2.83 4.17
C VAL A 18 -6.10 -2.64 5.25
N ALA A 19 -6.51 -3.74 5.86
CA ALA A 19 -7.46 -3.73 6.95
C ALA A 19 -6.95 -2.88 8.12
N HIS A 20 -7.81 -2.01 8.66
CA HIS A 20 -7.46 -1.08 9.73
C HIS A 20 -6.30 -0.13 9.40
N GLY A 21 -5.98 0.03 8.12
CA GLY A 21 -5.01 0.98 7.60
C GLY A 21 -5.59 1.90 6.54
N SER A 22 -4.78 2.87 6.14
CA SER A 22 -5.00 3.75 5.00
C SER A 22 -3.66 3.98 4.30
N ALA A 23 -3.67 3.97 2.97
CA ALA A 23 -2.49 4.27 2.17
C ALA A 23 -2.54 5.71 1.67
N ARG A 24 -1.40 6.39 1.68
CA ARG A 24 -1.20 7.69 1.04
C ARG A 24 -0.20 7.54 -0.09
N LEU A 25 -0.58 7.92 -1.30
CA LEU A 25 0.29 7.89 -2.46
C LEU A 25 1.14 9.16 -2.57
N THR A 26 2.40 8.99 -2.93
CA THR A 26 3.33 10.05 -3.28
C THR A 26 4.07 9.66 -4.55
N VAL A 27 4.11 10.52 -5.55
CA VAL A 27 4.87 10.27 -6.79
C VAL A 27 6.32 10.70 -6.58
N ASP A 28 7.26 9.88 -7.03
CA ASP A 28 8.68 10.21 -7.00
C ASP A 28 8.99 11.45 -7.87
N GLU A 29 10.04 12.20 -7.55
CA GLU A 29 10.43 13.40 -8.30
C GLU A 29 10.69 13.13 -9.79
N ARG A 30 11.07 11.89 -10.12
CA ARG A 30 11.33 11.45 -11.50
C ARG A 30 10.12 10.88 -12.21
N GLU A 31 8.99 10.76 -11.52
CA GLU A 31 7.76 10.16 -12.04
C GLU A 31 7.97 8.73 -12.58
N GLU A 32 8.98 8.02 -12.07
CA GLU A 32 9.28 6.63 -12.41
C GLU A 32 8.55 5.64 -11.48
N TYR A 33 8.28 6.07 -10.24
CA TYR A 33 7.66 5.23 -9.21
C TYR A 33 6.62 6.00 -8.40
N VAL A 34 5.59 5.29 -7.94
CA VAL A 34 4.66 5.79 -6.92
C VAL A 34 4.93 5.09 -5.59
N THR A 35 5.04 5.84 -4.51
CA THR A 35 5.23 5.30 -3.16
C THR A 35 3.93 5.35 -2.38
N ALA A 36 3.44 4.21 -1.92
CA ALA A 36 2.31 4.10 -1.01
C ALA A 36 2.80 4.04 0.45
N HIS A 37 2.45 5.06 1.22
CA HIS A 37 2.72 5.14 2.65
C HIS A 37 1.50 4.67 3.45
N TYR A 38 1.59 3.50 4.04
CA TYR A 38 0.57 2.89 4.88
C TYR A 38 0.63 3.44 6.29
N THR A 39 -0.53 3.85 6.77
CA THR A 39 -0.74 4.32 8.14
C THR A 39 -1.87 3.53 8.77
N CYS A 40 -1.63 2.94 9.94
CA CYS A 40 -2.68 2.26 10.70
C CYS A 40 -3.58 3.26 11.43
N LYS A 41 -4.85 2.88 11.61
CA LYS A 41 -5.82 3.65 12.41
C LYS A 41 -5.36 3.74 13.87
N SER A 42 -5.84 4.75 14.60
CA SER A 42 -5.55 4.90 16.03
C SER A 42 -5.90 3.63 16.82
N GLY A 43 -4.99 3.20 17.69
CA GLY A 43 -5.11 1.93 18.42
C GLY A 43 -4.67 0.70 17.63
N TYR A 44 -4.12 0.87 16.42
CA TYR A 44 -3.46 -0.16 15.64
C TYR A 44 -2.04 0.30 15.30
N ARG A 45 -1.12 -0.66 15.22
CA ARG A 45 0.26 -0.47 14.78
C ARG A 45 0.56 -1.39 13.61
N LEU A 46 1.48 -0.98 12.74
CA LEU A 46 2.03 -1.90 11.75
C LEU A 46 2.78 -3.02 12.47
N GLN A 47 2.47 -4.26 12.12
CA GLN A 47 3.23 -5.42 12.54
C GLN A 47 4.69 -5.32 12.07
N GLU A 48 4.87 -4.84 10.84
CA GLU A 48 6.17 -4.73 10.17
C GLU A 48 6.30 -3.31 9.59
N PRO A 49 6.99 -2.39 10.28
CA PRO A 49 7.11 -1.00 9.82
C PRO A 49 7.87 -0.87 8.50
N GLN A 50 8.71 -1.84 8.15
CA GLN A 50 9.39 -1.92 6.85
C GLN A 50 8.43 -2.14 5.65
N LEU A 51 7.21 -2.62 5.90
CA LEU A 51 6.15 -2.76 4.89
C LEU A 51 5.22 -1.54 4.85
N ALA A 52 5.49 -0.52 5.67
CA ALA A 52 4.71 0.72 5.64
C ALA A 52 4.87 1.49 4.34
N GLU A 53 5.89 1.18 3.54
CA GLU A 53 6.18 1.83 2.28
C GLU A 53 6.25 0.77 1.18
N LEU A 54 5.34 0.86 0.21
CA LEU A 54 5.39 0.05 -1.01
C LEU A 54 5.66 0.95 -2.19
N ARG A 55 6.39 0.45 -3.18
CA ARG A 55 6.69 1.18 -4.41
C ARG A 55 5.97 0.52 -5.56
N CYS A 56 5.35 1.32 -6.42
CA CYS A 56 4.80 0.91 -7.68
C CYS A 56 5.69 1.40 -8.80
N SER A 57 6.01 0.54 -9.74
CA SER A 57 6.73 0.89 -10.95
C SER A 57 5.72 1.38 -11.99
N ILE A 58 5.79 2.66 -12.38
CA ILE A 58 4.85 3.24 -13.36
C ILE A 58 5.06 2.63 -14.74
N GLU A 59 6.28 2.16 -15.05
CA GLU A 59 6.60 1.52 -16.32
C GLU A 59 5.90 0.16 -16.48
N THR A 60 5.85 -0.63 -15.39
CA THR A 60 5.23 -1.96 -15.38
C THR A 60 3.78 -1.92 -14.88
N ASP A 61 3.37 -0.80 -14.30
CA ASP A 61 2.10 -0.60 -13.59
C ASP A 61 1.85 -1.65 -12.50
N GLU A 62 2.94 -2.04 -11.81
CA GLU A 62 2.94 -3.10 -10.80
C GLU A 62 3.50 -2.61 -9.47
N TRP A 63 2.77 -2.92 -8.39
CA TRP A 63 3.24 -2.73 -7.02
C TRP A 63 4.27 -3.79 -6.65
N ASP A 64 5.40 -3.35 -6.07
CA ASP A 64 6.43 -4.19 -5.45
C ASP A 64 5.95 -4.74 -4.09
N ALA A 65 4.75 -5.31 -4.10
CA ALA A 65 4.02 -5.78 -2.93
C ALA A 65 4.25 -7.29 -2.73
N THR A 66 5.49 -7.70 -2.47
CA THR A 66 5.77 -9.10 -2.11
C THR A 66 5.02 -9.50 -0.83
N LYS A 67 4.78 -8.53 0.06
CA LYS A 67 4.03 -8.72 1.31
C LYS A 67 3.31 -7.43 1.70
N LEU A 68 2.04 -7.55 2.06
CA LEU A 68 1.22 -6.40 2.49
C LEU A 68 1.43 -6.07 3.97
N PRO A 69 1.39 -4.79 4.35
CA PRO A 69 1.44 -4.41 5.75
C PRO A 69 0.18 -4.86 6.47
N VAL A 70 0.36 -5.35 7.70
CA VAL A 70 -0.74 -5.78 8.56
C VAL A 70 -0.82 -4.84 9.75
N CYS A 71 -1.98 -4.20 9.92
CA CYS A 71 -2.26 -3.40 11.10
C CYS A 71 -2.81 -4.31 12.21
N VAL A 72 -2.03 -4.47 13.28
CA VAL A 72 -2.42 -5.22 14.47
C VAL A 72 -2.81 -4.25 15.60
N PRO A 73 -3.78 -4.59 16.46
CA PRO A 73 -4.16 -3.72 17.56
C PRO A 73 -2.95 -3.42 18.46
N ASP A 74 -2.72 -2.14 18.73
CA ASP A 74 -1.72 -1.66 19.69
C ASP A 74 -2.31 -1.81 21.09
N VAL A 75 -2.28 -3.05 21.60
CA VAL A 75 -2.72 -3.34 22.96
C VAL A 75 -1.59 -2.94 23.92
N SER A 76 -1.51 -1.65 24.24
CA SER A 76 -0.78 -1.18 25.40
C SER A 76 -1.58 -1.57 26.65
N TYR A 77 -1.12 -2.60 27.36
CA TYR A 77 -1.65 -3.04 28.66
C TYR A 77 -1.24 -2.08 29.79
#